data_AF-A0A3D1IP93-F1
#
_entry.id   AF-A0A3D1IP93-F1
#
_cell.length_a   1.000
_cell.length_b   1.000
_cell.length_c   1.000
_cell.angle_alpha   90.00
_cell.angle_beta   90.00
_cell.angle_gamma   90.00
#
_symmetry.space_group_name_H-M   'P 1'
#
loop_
_entity.id
_entity.type
_entity.pdbx_description
1 polymer ?
#
loop_
_entity_poly.entity_id
_entity_poly.type
_entity_poly.pdbx_seq_one_letter_code
_entity_poly.pdbx_strand_id
1 'polypeptide(L)'
;MWLCLAMILGPLALLIAWTFYQHKRTKANEYDQVGPLILKLGASGLMVVMIIACLSMGALGLILVIAPAFLLGLLWVGPAMDLLGGKAINSLMGGGEEVEPKPLYSVAEAKWRSGKAKLAIELIDDELEKFPGDFEGQMLKATIQMESLQDFATAEGTLLGIAAQEQHEPGQIARAMNQLADWQKKEGLEEAMRLTLTGLRDRFPRSGIELACAQRLARLDFSVDSNDRRDASELVSECLKQLEKHPLDNQTREQLARIYFKRYGKLDLAWEELNKLFANPFQQPRDLARWLNLMADWHLEKKNPEGARQCMQQVMTRFPDLPFAEEAQARLTRMQDVV
;
A
#
# COMPACT_ATOMS: atom_id res chain seq x y z
N MET A 1 20.00 18.62 -65.44
CA MET A 1 20.32 19.20 -64.11
C MET A 1 19.21 20.09 -63.56
N TRP A 2 18.61 20.99 -64.36
CA TRP A 2 17.49 21.85 -63.91
C TRP A 2 16.17 21.12 -63.61
N LEU A 3 15.84 20.06 -64.36
CA LEU A 3 14.66 19.21 -64.08
C LEU A 3 14.77 18.44 -62.75
N CYS A 4 15.97 18.04 -62.33
CA CYS A 4 16.17 17.33 -61.06
C CYS A 4 16.02 18.25 -59.84
N LEU A 5 16.43 19.52 -59.96
CA LEU A 5 16.25 20.51 -58.89
C LEU A 5 14.77 20.89 -58.72
N ALA A 6 14.02 21.03 -59.81
CA ALA A 6 12.58 21.32 -59.77
C ALA A 6 11.78 20.17 -59.11
N MET A 7 12.19 18.92 -59.33
CA MET A 7 11.56 17.71 -58.76
C MET A 7 11.74 17.56 -57.25
N ILE A 8 12.75 18.20 -56.64
CA ILE A 8 13.03 18.14 -55.20
C ILE A 8 12.51 19.39 -54.47
N LEU A 9 12.61 20.56 -55.09
CA LEU A 9 12.14 21.83 -54.51
C LEU A 9 10.61 21.93 -54.44
N GLY A 10 9.88 21.38 -55.42
CA GLY A 10 8.41 21.40 -55.44
C GLY A 10 7.76 20.64 -54.26
N PRO A 11 8.13 19.37 -54.01
CA PRO A 11 7.60 18.60 -52.89
C PRO A 11 7.97 19.19 -51.53
N LEU A 12 9.20 19.70 -51.40
CA LEU A 12 9.67 20.32 -50.17
C LEU A 12 8.89 21.61 -49.84
N ALA A 13 8.60 22.43 -50.85
CA ALA A 13 7.78 23.64 -50.70
C ALA A 13 6.32 23.28 -50.33
N LEU A 14 5.76 22.21 -50.90
CA LEU A 14 4.42 21.73 -50.55
C LEU A 14 4.35 21.16 -49.12
N LEU A 15 5.41 20.49 -48.67
CA LEU A 15 5.49 19.95 -47.31
C LEU A 15 5.61 21.07 -46.26
N ILE A 16 6.40 22.11 -46.55
CA ILE A 16 6.52 23.31 -45.71
C ILE A 16 5.20 24.10 -45.68
N ALA A 17 4.53 24.25 -46.83
CA ALA A 17 3.21 24.90 -46.89
C ALA A 17 2.14 24.10 -46.12
N TRP A 18 2.21 22.77 -46.15
CA TRP A 18 1.30 21.88 -45.44
C TRP A 18 1.48 21.92 -43.92
N THR A 19 2.72 21.88 -43.43
CA THR A 19 3.00 22.00 -41.98
C THR A 19 2.61 23.37 -41.45
N PHE A 20 2.82 24.43 -42.24
CA PHE A 20 2.39 25.78 -41.89
C PHE A 20 0.86 25.93 -41.86
N TYR A 21 0.16 25.31 -42.82
CA TYR A 21 -1.31 25.29 -42.86
C TYR A 21 -1.90 24.50 -41.69
N GLN A 22 -1.34 23.33 -41.35
CA GLN A 22 -1.73 22.53 -40.19
C GLN A 22 -1.53 23.29 -38.88
N HIS A 23 -0.38 23.94 -38.69
CA HIS A 23 -0.08 24.72 -37.49
C HIS A 23 -0.98 25.95 -37.32
N LYS A 24 -1.46 26.55 -38.43
CA LYS A 24 -2.44 27.63 -38.38
C LYS A 24 -3.85 27.14 -38.05
N ARG A 25 -4.19 25.92 -38.48
CA ARG A 25 -5.53 25.32 -38.29
C ARG A 25 -5.73 24.74 -36.88
N THR A 26 -4.69 24.20 -36.24
CA THR A 26 -4.73 23.75 -34.84
C THR A 26 -5.00 24.90 -33.85
N LYS A 27 -4.67 26.14 -34.23
CA LYS A 27 -5.01 27.34 -33.44
C LYS A 27 -6.47 27.80 -33.60
N ALA A 28 -7.22 27.30 -34.58
CA ALA A 28 -8.57 27.76 -34.90
C ALA A 28 -9.71 26.89 -34.30
N ASN A 29 -9.40 25.81 -33.60
CA ASN A 29 -10.33 24.96 -32.83
C ASN A 29 -11.65 24.54 -33.53
N GLU A 30 -11.60 24.34 -34.85
CA GLU A 30 -12.70 23.79 -35.65
C GLU A 30 -12.37 22.32 -35.98
N TYR A 31 -13.00 21.39 -35.27
CA TYR A 31 -12.83 19.94 -35.45
C TYR A 31 -13.69 19.46 -36.61
N ASP A 32 -13.08 19.37 -37.79
CA ASP A 32 -13.69 18.69 -38.93
C ASP A 32 -12.72 17.58 -39.42
N GLN A 33 -13.04 16.33 -39.08
CA GLN A 33 -12.17 15.15 -39.30
C GLN A 33 -11.96 14.83 -40.79
N VAL A 34 -12.85 15.29 -41.67
CA VAL A 34 -12.91 14.84 -43.06
C VAL A 34 -11.91 15.59 -43.95
N GLY A 35 -11.72 16.89 -43.73
CA GLY A 35 -10.80 17.73 -44.50
C GLY A 35 -9.32 17.26 -44.52
N PRO A 36 -8.71 16.90 -43.37
CA PRO A 36 -7.30 16.49 -43.35
C PRO A 36 -7.05 15.10 -43.97
N LEU A 37 -8.04 14.21 -44.01
CA LEU A 37 -7.91 12.87 -44.63
C LEU A 37 -7.91 12.96 -46.16
N ILE A 38 -8.79 13.78 -46.75
CA ILE A 38 -8.88 13.96 -48.21
C ILE A 38 -7.57 14.56 -48.78
N LEU A 39 -6.98 15.54 -48.08
CA LEU A 39 -5.71 16.14 -48.46
C LEU A 39 -4.54 15.14 -48.36
N LYS A 40 -4.52 14.28 -47.34
CA LYS A 40 -3.50 13.22 -47.19
C LYS A 40 -3.60 12.17 -48.30
N LEU A 41 -4.81 11.73 -48.63
CA LEU A 41 -5.06 10.81 -49.75
C LEU A 41 -4.63 11.43 -51.08
N GLY A 42 -4.98 12.69 -51.35
CA GLY A 42 -4.56 13.40 -52.55
C GLY A 42 -3.03 13.57 -52.68
N ALA A 43 -2.36 13.94 -51.59
CA ALA A 43 -0.90 14.05 -51.56
C ALA A 43 -0.20 12.69 -51.76
N SER A 44 -0.73 11.62 -51.16
CA SER A 44 -0.20 10.26 -51.38
C SER A 44 -0.38 9.79 -52.83
N GLY A 45 -1.51 10.10 -53.47
CA GLY A 45 -1.75 9.79 -54.88
C GLY A 45 -0.75 10.45 -55.82
N LEU A 46 -0.46 11.74 -55.60
CA LEU A 46 0.54 12.49 -56.37
C LEU A 46 1.95 11.87 -56.23
N MET A 47 2.32 11.47 -55.01
CA MET A 47 3.62 10.88 -54.71
C MET A 47 3.78 9.48 -55.33
N VAL A 48 2.71 8.68 -55.36
CA VAL A 48 2.71 7.37 -56.04
C VAL A 48 2.81 7.54 -57.56
N VAL A 49 2.11 8.50 -58.15
CA VAL A 49 2.23 8.82 -59.59
C VAL A 49 3.65 9.27 -59.94
N MET A 50 4.28 10.08 -59.08
CA MET A 50 5.69 10.47 -59.20
C MET A 50 6.64 9.27 -59.14
N ILE A 51 6.41 8.32 -58.22
CA ILE A 51 7.22 7.09 -58.11
C ILE A 51 7.09 6.23 -59.39
N ILE A 52 5.87 6.05 -59.91
CA ILE A 52 5.63 5.29 -61.15
C ILE A 52 6.30 5.97 -62.35
N ALA A 53 6.19 7.30 -62.45
CA ALA A 53 6.87 8.06 -63.50
C ALA A 53 8.39 7.91 -63.42
N CYS A 54 8.98 7.94 -62.21
CA CYS A 54 10.42 7.76 -62.01
C CYS A 54 10.90 6.34 -62.38
N LEU A 55 10.10 5.31 -62.13
CA LEU A 55 10.43 3.91 -62.49
C LEU A 55 10.48 3.68 -64.01
N SER A 56 9.74 4.46 -64.80
CA SER A 56 9.74 4.38 -66.27
C SER A 56 11.03 4.90 -66.94
N MET A 57 11.92 5.59 -66.21
CA MET A 57 13.14 6.23 -66.72
C MET A 57 14.42 5.36 -66.62
N GLY A 58 14.29 4.05 -66.36
CA GLY A 58 15.42 3.11 -66.33
C GLY A 58 16.33 3.25 -65.10
N ALA A 59 17.60 2.83 -65.20
CA ALA A 59 18.50 2.65 -64.05
C ALA A 59 18.74 3.92 -63.18
N LEU A 60 18.58 5.12 -63.74
CA LEU A 60 18.67 6.38 -62.97
C LEU A 60 17.41 6.66 -62.13
N GLY A 61 16.27 6.07 -62.49
CA GLY A 61 15.01 6.21 -61.76
C GLY A 61 15.04 5.57 -60.37
N LEU A 62 15.79 4.47 -60.21
CA LEU A 62 15.91 3.72 -58.96
C LEU A 62 16.48 4.55 -57.80
N ILE A 63 17.40 5.48 -58.09
CA ILE A 63 17.98 6.37 -57.09
C ILE A 63 17.01 7.52 -56.76
N LEU A 64 16.26 8.00 -57.76
CA LEU A 64 15.34 9.13 -57.60
C LEU A 64 14.07 8.75 -56.82
N VAL A 65 13.67 7.47 -56.82
CA VAL A 65 12.49 6.94 -56.11
C VAL A 65 12.63 7.01 -54.59
N ILE A 66 13.86 7.02 -54.07
CA ILE A 66 14.14 6.98 -52.62
C ILE A 66 13.54 8.22 -51.92
N ALA A 67 13.69 9.41 -52.51
CA ALA A 67 13.20 10.65 -51.92
C ALA A 67 11.66 10.70 -51.78
N PRO A 68 10.85 10.46 -52.83
CA PRO A 68 9.39 10.45 -52.69
C PRO A 68 8.89 9.28 -51.83
N ALA A 69 9.55 8.11 -51.85
CA ALA A 69 9.18 6.99 -50.97
C ALA A 69 9.44 7.31 -49.49
N PHE A 70 10.55 7.98 -49.18
CA PHE A 70 10.87 8.41 -47.81
C PHE A 70 9.86 9.45 -47.29
N LEU A 71 9.49 10.42 -48.12
CA LEU A 71 8.49 11.43 -47.76
C LEU A 71 7.08 10.83 -47.58
N LEU A 72 6.72 9.83 -48.40
CA LEU A 72 5.46 9.10 -48.23
C LEU A 72 5.45 8.30 -46.92
N GLY A 73 6.58 7.70 -46.56
CA GLY A 73 6.80 7.09 -45.26
C GLY A 73 6.57 8.09 -44.11
N LEU A 74 7.24 9.25 -44.14
CA LEU A 74 7.10 10.27 -43.10
C LEU A 74 5.66 10.80 -42.95
N LEU A 75 4.91 10.89 -44.06
CA LEU A 75 3.52 11.36 -44.07
C LEU A 75 2.56 10.39 -43.35
N TRP A 76 2.85 9.08 -43.42
CA TRP A 76 2.04 8.03 -42.79
C TRP A 76 2.64 7.49 -41.49
N VAL A 77 3.85 7.90 -41.09
CA VAL A 77 4.49 7.49 -39.83
C VAL A 77 3.59 7.73 -38.62
N GLY A 78 2.88 8.86 -38.51
CA GLY A 78 1.96 9.10 -37.39
C GLY A 78 0.83 8.06 -37.30
N PRO A 79 -0.07 7.99 -38.30
CA PRO A 79 -1.18 7.03 -38.29
C PRO A 79 -0.73 5.56 -38.29
N ALA A 80 0.39 5.23 -38.93
CA ALA A 80 0.93 3.88 -38.94
C ALA A 80 1.53 3.50 -37.58
N MET A 81 2.12 4.46 -36.85
CA MET A 81 2.56 4.27 -35.47
C MET A 81 1.40 4.09 -34.51
N ASP A 82 0.25 4.73 -34.74
CA ASP A 82 -0.95 4.47 -33.94
C ASP A 82 -1.49 3.05 -34.17
N LEU A 83 -1.49 2.57 -35.43
CA LEU A 83 -1.99 1.24 -35.80
C LEU A 83 -1.06 0.09 -35.38
N LEU A 84 0.26 0.27 -35.52
CA LEU A 84 1.28 -0.75 -35.20
C LEU A 84 1.81 -0.63 -33.76
N GLY A 85 1.90 0.59 -33.24
CA GLY A 85 2.39 0.88 -31.88
C GLY A 85 1.38 0.57 -30.78
N GLY A 86 0.08 0.60 -31.08
CA GLY A 86 -0.98 0.37 -30.09
C GLY A 86 -0.96 -1.00 -29.40
N LYS A 87 -0.36 -2.04 -30.01
CA LYS A 87 -0.26 -3.38 -29.40
C LYS A 87 1.12 -3.71 -28.82
N ALA A 88 2.19 -3.31 -29.48
CA ALA A 88 3.55 -3.67 -29.05
C ALA A 88 4.07 -2.75 -27.94
N ILE A 89 3.69 -1.47 -27.96
CA ILE A 89 4.18 -0.48 -26.98
C ILE A 89 3.36 -0.57 -25.68
N ASN A 90 2.04 -0.82 -25.75
CA ASN A 90 1.19 -1.03 -24.56
C ASN A 90 1.62 -2.21 -23.66
N SER A 91 2.23 -3.23 -24.26
CA SER A 91 2.76 -4.40 -23.54
C SER A 91 4.14 -4.14 -22.91
N LEU A 92 4.89 -3.15 -23.39
CA LEU A 92 6.29 -2.91 -23.01
C LEU A 92 6.45 -1.66 -22.13
N MET A 93 5.71 -0.60 -22.42
CA MET A 93 5.41 0.50 -21.52
C MET A 93 3.99 0.26 -21.05
N GLY A 94 3.81 -0.28 -19.83
CA GLY A 94 2.51 -0.58 -19.25
C GLY A 94 1.51 0.55 -19.50
N GLY A 95 0.72 0.35 -20.56
CA GLY A 95 -0.20 1.34 -21.08
C GLY A 95 -1.37 1.45 -20.12
N GLY A 96 -1.73 2.68 -19.79
CA GLY A 96 -2.83 2.99 -18.90
C GLY A 96 -4.08 2.23 -19.29
N GLU A 97 -4.51 1.38 -18.38
CA GLU A 97 -5.93 1.14 -18.16
C GLU A 97 -6.63 2.50 -18.11
N GLU A 98 -7.85 2.58 -18.63
CA GLU A 98 -8.75 3.66 -18.21
C GLU A 98 -8.79 3.58 -16.68
N VAL A 99 -8.05 4.50 -16.04
CA VAL A 99 -7.86 4.50 -14.60
C VAL A 99 -9.26 4.58 -14.03
N GLU A 100 -9.72 3.50 -13.40
CA GLU A 100 -10.96 3.51 -12.63
C GLU A 100 -10.96 4.81 -11.82
N PRO A 101 -12.04 5.60 -11.84
CA PRO A 101 -12.06 6.91 -11.24
C PRO A 101 -11.81 6.76 -9.74
N LYS A 102 -10.54 6.80 -9.35
CA LYS A 102 -10.06 6.71 -7.99
C LYS A 102 -9.91 8.14 -7.49
N PRO A 103 -10.35 8.43 -6.26
CA PRO A 103 -10.18 9.76 -5.70
C PRO A 103 -8.68 10.08 -5.61
N LEU A 104 -8.30 11.25 -6.12
CA LEU A 104 -6.90 11.69 -6.18
C LEU A 104 -6.65 12.82 -5.19
N TYR A 105 -6.13 12.46 -4.01
CA TYR A 105 -5.84 13.44 -2.95
C TYR A 105 -4.45 14.10 -3.05
N SER A 106 -3.66 13.78 -4.08
CA SER A 106 -2.30 14.31 -4.25
C SER A 106 -2.24 15.83 -4.30
N VAL A 107 -3.25 16.48 -4.90
CA VAL A 107 -3.37 17.94 -4.93
C VAL A 107 -3.66 18.49 -3.53
N ALA A 108 -4.57 17.86 -2.79
CA ALA A 108 -4.89 18.23 -1.41
C ALA A 108 -3.67 18.08 -0.49
N GLU A 109 -2.94 16.97 -0.59
CA GLU A 109 -1.69 16.77 0.16
C GLU A 109 -0.64 17.84 -0.15
N ALA A 110 -0.47 18.20 -1.43
CA ALA A 110 0.45 19.27 -1.82
C ALA A 110 0.03 20.62 -1.22
N LYS A 111 -1.27 20.93 -1.19
CA LYS A 111 -1.78 22.14 -0.53
C LYS A 111 -1.59 22.09 0.98
N TRP A 112 -1.82 20.94 1.59
CA TRP A 112 -1.59 20.74 3.02
C TRP A 112 -0.11 20.98 3.38
N ARG A 113 0.83 20.35 2.67
CA ARG A 113 2.28 20.58 2.85
C ARG A 113 2.71 22.02 2.60
N SER A 114 1.97 22.77 1.77
CA SER A 114 2.20 24.20 1.55
C SER A 114 1.65 25.12 2.67
N GLY A 115 1.13 24.54 3.76
CA GLY A 115 0.54 25.27 4.89
C GLY A 115 -0.92 25.70 4.68
N LYS A 116 -1.55 25.31 3.57
CA LYS A 116 -2.92 25.70 3.20
C LYS A 116 -3.93 24.64 3.62
N ALA A 117 -4.01 24.37 4.92
CA ALA A 117 -4.83 23.29 5.49
C ALA A 117 -6.33 23.39 5.15
N LYS A 118 -6.92 24.59 5.23
CA LYS A 118 -8.35 24.80 4.91
C LYS A 118 -8.68 24.50 3.45
N LEU A 119 -7.83 24.99 2.53
CA LEU A 119 -7.97 24.70 1.10
C LEU A 119 -7.77 23.21 0.78
N ALA A 120 -6.91 22.52 1.54
CA ALA A 120 -6.75 21.08 1.38
C ALA A 120 -8.02 20.32 1.78
N ILE A 121 -8.72 20.75 2.85
CA ILE A 121 -10.01 20.17 3.25
C ILE A 121 -11.08 20.43 2.19
N GLU A 122 -11.17 21.65 1.65
CA GLU A 122 -12.12 21.97 0.56
C GLU A 122 -11.91 21.05 -0.65
N LEU A 123 -10.65 20.85 -1.07
CA LEU A 123 -10.33 19.93 -2.17
C LEU A 123 -10.67 18.47 -1.85
N ILE A 124 -10.54 18.05 -0.59
CA ILE A 124 -10.95 16.71 -0.17
C ILE A 124 -12.47 16.59 -0.20
N ASP A 125 -13.19 17.62 0.24
CA ASP A 125 -14.65 17.65 0.24
C ASP A 125 -15.21 17.62 -1.19
N ASP A 126 -14.61 18.37 -2.13
CA ASP A 126 -14.96 18.31 -3.56
C ASP A 126 -14.80 16.89 -4.16
N GLU A 127 -13.80 16.14 -3.70
CA GLU A 127 -13.59 14.75 -4.12
C GLU A 127 -14.53 13.77 -3.39
N LEU A 128 -14.84 14.01 -2.11
CA LEU A 128 -15.81 13.21 -1.35
C LEU A 128 -17.26 13.42 -1.83
N GLU A 129 -17.58 14.56 -2.44
CA GLU A 129 -18.86 14.77 -3.13
C GLU A 129 -19.01 13.83 -4.34
N LYS A 130 -17.91 13.55 -5.05
CA LYS A 130 -17.89 12.63 -6.19
C LYS A 130 -17.86 11.17 -5.75
N PHE A 131 -17.16 10.89 -4.65
CA PHE A 131 -16.99 9.55 -4.08
C PHE A 131 -17.45 9.53 -2.61
N PRO A 132 -18.78 9.54 -2.36
CA PRO A 132 -19.29 9.49 -1.01
C PRO A 132 -18.95 8.14 -0.39
N GLY A 133 -18.12 8.15 0.65
CA GLY A 133 -17.67 6.92 1.30
C GLY A 133 -16.22 6.53 1.04
N ASP A 134 -15.41 7.39 0.41
CA ASP A 134 -13.98 7.09 0.34
C ASP A 134 -13.32 7.19 1.73
N PHE A 135 -12.67 6.10 2.13
CA PHE A 135 -12.02 5.99 3.44
C PHE A 135 -10.77 6.86 3.53
N GLU A 136 -9.93 6.85 2.49
CA GLU A 136 -8.63 7.54 2.54
C GLU A 136 -8.83 9.07 2.57
N GLY A 137 -9.82 9.61 1.86
CA GLY A 137 -10.22 11.01 1.93
C GLY A 137 -10.74 11.42 3.28
N GLN A 138 -11.64 10.63 3.88
CA GLN A 138 -12.17 10.92 5.22
C GLN A 138 -11.07 10.85 6.29
N MET A 139 -10.15 9.88 6.19
CA MET A 139 -8.99 9.78 7.07
C MET A 139 -8.01 10.94 6.90
N LEU A 140 -7.74 11.36 5.65
CA LEU A 140 -6.88 12.50 5.37
C LEU A 140 -7.51 13.79 5.92
N LYS A 141 -8.82 13.99 5.71
CA LYS A 141 -9.56 15.12 6.28
C LYS A 141 -9.43 15.18 7.80
N ALA A 142 -9.69 14.08 8.49
CA ALA A 142 -9.56 14.00 9.94
C ALA A 142 -8.12 14.30 10.40
N THR A 143 -7.12 13.81 9.66
CA THR A 143 -5.71 14.05 9.97
C THR A 143 -5.35 15.54 9.84
N ILE A 144 -5.79 16.21 8.78
CA ILE A 144 -5.55 17.66 8.59
C ILE A 144 -6.24 18.48 9.69
N GLN A 145 -7.47 18.11 10.06
CA GLN A 145 -8.21 18.75 11.14
C GLN A 145 -7.47 18.65 12.48
N MET A 146 -6.96 17.46 12.81
CA MET A 146 -6.19 17.26 14.05
C MET A 146 -4.81 17.94 14.01
N GLU A 147 -4.01 17.68 12.98
CA GLU A 147 -2.59 18.09 12.97
C GLU A 147 -2.39 19.56 12.61
N SER A 148 -3.21 20.11 11.70
CA SER A 148 -3.02 21.49 11.21
C SER A 148 -4.00 22.49 11.78
N LEU A 149 -5.25 22.09 11.98
CA LEU A 149 -6.25 22.98 12.57
C LEU A 149 -6.33 22.86 14.09
N GLN A 150 -5.73 21.81 14.68
CA GLN A 150 -5.80 21.50 16.11
C GLN A 150 -7.25 21.42 16.61
N ASP A 151 -8.16 21.02 15.73
CA ASP A 151 -9.58 20.91 16.02
C ASP A 151 -9.92 19.43 16.26
N PHE A 152 -9.70 19.01 17.50
CA PHE A 152 -9.99 17.65 17.94
C PHE A 152 -11.48 17.29 17.78
N ALA A 153 -12.40 18.21 18.09
CA ALA A 153 -13.83 17.95 18.04
C ALA A 153 -14.30 17.63 16.62
N THR A 154 -13.84 18.41 15.64
CA THR A 154 -14.18 18.16 14.22
C THR A 154 -13.50 16.89 13.70
N ALA A 155 -12.26 16.63 14.09
CA ALA A 155 -11.55 15.40 13.72
C ALA A 155 -12.21 14.15 14.29
N GLU A 156 -12.62 14.18 15.56
CA GLU A 156 -13.37 13.11 16.23
C GLU A 156 -14.70 12.85 15.53
N GLY A 157 -15.47 13.90 15.21
CA GLY A 157 -16.71 13.77 14.44
C GLY A 157 -16.52 13.07 13.09
N THR A 158 -15.44 13.40 12.38
CA THR A 158 -15.10 12.76 11.10
C THR A 158 -14.77 11.27 11.27
N LEU A 159 -13.95 10.90 12.27
CA LEU A 159 -13.60 9.49 12.52
C LEU A 159 -14.79 8.66 13.02
N LEU A 160 -15.65 9.24 13.86
CA LEU A 160 -16.90 8.59 14.28
C LEU A 160 -17.86 8.42 13.10
N GLY A 161 -17.89 9.38 12.18
CA GLY A 161 -18.63 9.29 10.92
C GLY A 161 -18.15 8.13 10.03
N ILE A 162 -16.84 7.89 9.94
CA ILE A 162 -16.28 6.71 9.27
C ILE A 162 -16.78 5.43 9.95
N ALA A 163 -16.72 5.35 11.27
CA ALA A 163 -17.15 4.15 11.99
C ALA A 163 -18.67 3.86 11.85
N ALA A 164 -19.49 4.88 11.65
CA ALA A 164 -20.93 4.74 11.47
C ALA A 164 -21.34 4.23 10.08
N GLN A 165 -20.47 4.38 9.07
CA GLN A 165 -20.75 3.91 7.72
C GLN A 165 -20.56 2.40 7.61
N GLU A 166 -21.61 1.67 7.20
CA GLU A 166 -21.60 0.20 7.08
C GLU A 166 -20.81 -0.32 5.88
N GLN A 167 -20.48 0.54 4.92
CA GLN A 167 -19.76 0.19 3.69
C GLN A 167 -18.26 -0.06 3.90
N HIS A 168 -17.70 0.34 5.05
CA HIS A 168 -16.28 0.18 5.31
C HIS A 168 -15.94 -1.20 5.85
N GLU A 169 -14.81 -1.73 5.39
CA GLU A 169 -14.29 -2.99 5.88
C GLU A 169 -13.94 -2.89 7.37
N PRO A 170 -14.09 -3.99 8.15
CA PRO A 170 -13.76 -4.00 9.58
C PRO A 170 -12.35 -3.47 9.89
N GLY A 171 -11.37 -3.74 9.01
CA GLY A 171 -10.01 -3.24 9.14
C GLY A 171 -9.88 -1.72 8.99
N GLN A 172 -10.68 -1.10 8.12
CA GLN A 172 -10.73 0.36 7.94
C GLN A 172 -11.35 1.03 9.17
N ILE A 173 -12.46 0.48 9.66
CA ILE A 173 -13.11 0.94 10.90
C ILE A 173 -12.15 0.83 12.08
N ALA A 174 -11.44 -0.31 12.20
CA ALA A 174 -10.44 -0.48 13.24
C ALA A 174 -9.30 0.53 13.11
N ARG A 175 -8.81 0.84 11.89
CA ARG A 175 -7.77 1.84 11.67
C ARG A 175 -8.22 3.24 12.12
N ALA A 176 -9.42 3.67 11.71
CA ALA A 176 -9.99 4.96 12.13
C ALA A 176 -10.16 5.05 13.64
N MET A 177 -10.75 4.03 14.27
CA MET A 177 -11.01 4.02 15.71
C MET A 177 -9.72 3.90 16.54
N ASN A 178 -8.70 3.18 16.04
CA ASN A 178 -7.38 3.15 16.68
C ASN A 178 -6.70 4.52 16.63
N GLN A 179 -6.80 5.24 15.51
CA GLN A 179 -6.29 6.60 15.38
C GLN A 179 -7.01 7.54 16.36
N LEU A 180 -8.35 7.44 16.46
CA LEU A 180 -9.14 8.21 17.42
C LEU A 180 -8.68 7.94 18.86
N ALA A 181 -8.52 6.67 19.23
CA ALA A 181 -8.03 6.28 20.55
C ALA A 181 -6.63 6.86 20.86
N ASP A 182 -5.75 6.91 19.87
CA ASP A 182 -4.42 7.50 20.02
C ASP A 182 -4.47 9.02 20.21
N TRP A 183 -5.39 9.71 19.52
CA TRP A 183 -5.63 11.14 19.72
C TRP A 183 -6.29 11.43 21.08
N GLN A 184 -7.31 10.68 21.47
CA GLN A 184 -7.95 10.79 22.78
C GLN A 184 -6.92 10.62 23.91
N LYS A 185 -5.96 9.70 23.76
CA LYS A 185 -4.84 9.57 24.71
C LYS A 185 -3.95 10.80 24.75
N LYS A 186 -3.62 11.41 23.60
CA LYS A 186 -2.81 12.63 23.53
C LYS A 186 -3.50 13.82 24.21
N GLU A 187 -4.81 13.94 24.06
CA GLU A 187 -5.64 14.97 24.70
C GLU A 187 -5.93 14.69 26.19
N GLY A 188 -5.48 13.56 26.74
CA GLY A 188 -5.71 13.18 28.14
C GLY A 188 -7.11 12.62 28.43
N LEU A 189 -7.89 12.29 27.40
CA LEU A 189 -9.24 11.74 27.49
C LEU A 189 -9.21 10.21 27.62
N GLU A 190 -8.67 9.71 28.73
CA GLU A 190 -8.46 8.26 28.92
C GLU A 190 -9.78 7.46 28.95
N GLU A 191 -10.83 7.99 29.58
CA GLU A 191 -12.13 7.32 29.61
C GLU A 191 -12.77 7.23 28.22
N ALA A 192 -12.65 8.28 27.40
CA ALA A 192 -13.13 8.27 26.02
C ALA A 192 -12.37 7.21 25.19
N MET A 193 -11.04 7.14 25.34
CA MET A 193 -10.22 6.10 24.71
C MET A 193 -10.68 4.69 25.13
N ARG A 194 -10.93 4.45 26.43
CA ARG A 194 -11.40 3.15 26.91
C ARG A 194 -12.76 2.79 26.30
N LEU A 195 -13.68 3.73 26.21
CA LEU A 195 -14.98 3.52 25.56
C LEU A 195 -14.84 3.22 24.07
N THR A 196 -14.00 3.96 23.35
CA THR A 196 -13.68 3.74 21.93
C THR A 196 -13.15 2.32 21.70
N LEU A 197 -12.16 1.89 22.49
CA LEU A 197 -11.56 0.55 22.37
C LEU A 197 -12.51 -0.57 22.79
N THR A 198 -13.33 -0.33 23.83
CA THR A 198 -14.35 -1.28 24.30
C THR A 198 -15.43 -1.48 23.25
N GLY A 199 -15.96 -0.39 22.68
CA GLY A 199 -16.94 -0.44 21.60
C GLY A 199 -16.40 -1.14 20.36
N LEU A 200 -15.13 -0.91 20.01
CA LEU A 200 -14.49 -1.59 18.87
C LEU A 200 -14.33 -3.11 19.12
N ARG A 201 -13.92 -3.51 20.33
CA ARG A 201 -13.80 -4.90 20.74
C ARG A 201 -15.16 -5.62 20.66
N ASP A 202 -16.18 -5.01 21.24
CA ASP A 202 -17.52 -5.61 21.36
C ASP A 202 -18.24 -5.67 20.00
N ARG A 203 -17.91 -4.76 19.08
CA ARG A 203 -18.41 -4.76 17.70
C ARG A 203 -17.85 -5.91 16.85
N PHE A 204 -16.62 -6.36 17.11
CA PHE A 204 -15.94 -7.38 16.30
C PHE A 204 -15.44 -8.56 17.14
N PRO A 205 -16.33 -9.37 17.75
CA PRO A 205 -15.91 -10.52 18.56
C PRO A 205 -15.25 -11.60 17.70
N ARG A 206 -14.34 -12.36 18.31
CA ARG A 206 -13.54 -13.44 17.71
C ARG A 206 -12.77 -12.98 16.47
N SER A 207 -12.12 -11.84 16.58
CA SER A 207 -11.32 -11.25 15.50
C SER A 207 -9.93 -10.82 15.99
N GLY A 208 -9.01 -10.59 15.05
CA GLY A 208 -7.75 -9.95 15.38
C GLY A 208 -7.91 -8.53 15.95
N ILE A 209 -9.03 -7.86 15.63
CA ILE A 209 -9.38 -6.54 16.17
C ILE A 209 -9.70 -6.67 17.66
N GLU A 210 -10.49 -7.67 18.06
CA GLU A 210 -10.78 -7.95 19.47
C GLU A 210 -9.49 -8.16 20.26
N LEU A 211 -8.60 -9.03 19.75
CA LEU A 211 -7.33 -9.33 20.42
C LEU A 211 -6.47 -8.06 20.59
N ALA A 212 -6.33 -7.27 19.53
CA ALA A 212 -5.57 -6.01 19.58
C ALA A 212 -6.16 -5.01 20.59
N CYS A 213 -7.48 -4.85 20.60
CA CYS A 213 -8.16 -3.94 21.53
C CYS A 213 -8.07 -4.43 22.98
N ALA A 214 -8.27 -5.73 23.21
CA ALA A 214 -8.17 -6.32 24.54
C ALA A 214 -6.77 -6.16 25.12
N GLN A 215 -5.71 -6.36 24.32
CA GLN A 215 -4.34 -6.10 24.76
C GLN A 215 -4.11 -4.63 25.13
N ARG A 216 -4.64 -3.69 24.33
CA ARG A 216 -4.50 -2.25 24.63
C ARG A 216 -5.21 -1.89 25.93
N LEU A 217 -6.45 -2.36 26.12
CA LEU A 217 -7.22 -2.15 27.35
C LEU A 217 -6.49 -2.73 28.56
N ALA A 218 -6.00 -3.96 28.47
CA ALA A 218 -5.30 -4.60 29.57
C ALA A 218 -4.03 -3.85 30.01
N ARG A 219 -3.26 -3.29 29.06
CA ARG A 219 -2.06 -2.48 29.34
C ARG A 219 -2.35 -1.15 30.04
N LEU A 220 -3.57 -0.62 29.91
CA LEU A 220 -3.98 0.59 30.62
C LEU A 220 -4.26 0.29 32.09
N ASP A 221 -4.86 -0.87 32.35
CA ASP A 221 -5.31 -1.25 33.69
C ASP A 221 -4.18 -1.81 34.56
N PHE A 222 -3.22 -2.53 33.96
CA PHE A 222 -2.22 -3.27 34.71
C PHE A 222 -0.90 -3.41 33.94
N SER A 223 0.20 -3.27 34.68
CA SER A 223 1.53 -3.60 34.21
C SER A 223 2.31 -4.28 35.32
N VAL A 224 2.89 -5.44 35.01
CA VAL A 224 3.70 -6.24 35.93
C VAL A 224 5.04 -6.56 35.28
N ASP A 225 6.10 -6.54 36.09
CA ASP A 225 7.41 -7.04 35.70
C ASP A 225 7.71 -8.32 36.49
N SER A 226 8.07 -9.39 35.79
CA SER A 226 8.54 -10.63 36.39
C SER A 226 9.72 -10.48 37.35
N ASN A 227 10.53 -9.41 37.19
CA ASN A 227 11.69 -9.10 38.04
C ASN A 227 11.35 -8.20 39.23
N ASP A 228 10.07 -7.89 39.46
CA ASP A 228 9.65 -7.10 40.61
C ASP A 228 10.09 -7.75 41.93
N ARG A 229 10.57 -6.92 42.86
CA ARG A 229 11.11 -7.30 44.17
C ARG A 229 10.04 -7.77 45.15
N ARG A 230 8.76 -7.48 44.88
CA ARG A 230 7.61 -7.95 45.66
C ARG A 230 7.55 -9.48 45.72
N ASP A 231 6.74 -10.03 46.63
CA ASP A 231 6.66 -11.49 46.78
C ASP A 231 6.08 -12.17 45.53
N ALA A 232 6.56 -13.37 45.23
CA ALA A 232 6.16 -14.09 44.02
C ALA A 232 4.67 -14.45 44.07
N SER A 233 4.15 -14.75 45.26
CA SER A 233 2.73 -15.12 45.42
C SER A 233 1.80 -13.96 45.21
N GLU A 234 2.21 -12.78 45.66
CA GLU A 234 1.49 -11.53 45.44
C GLU A 234 1.39 -11.24 43.94
N LEU A 235 2.52 -11.26 43.21
CA LEU A 235 2.55 -11.03 41.77
C LEU A 235 1.69 -12.03 40.99
N VAL A 236 1.77 -13.32 41.33
CA VAL A 236 0.92 -14.35 40.72
C VAL A 236 -0.55 -14.04 40.98
N SER A 237 -0.92 -13.67 42.20
CA SER A 237 -2.30 -13.36 42.55
C SER A 237 -2.84 -12.15 41.77
N GLU A 238 -2.03 -11.10 41.59
CA GLU A 238 -2.38 -9.93 40.79
C GLU A 238 -2.53 -10.28 39.31
N CYS A 239 -1.59 -11.05 38.76
CA CYS A 239 -1.66 -11.52 37.38
C CYS A 239 -2.94 -12.34 37.13
N LEU A 240 -3.29 -13.25 38.05
CA LEU A 240 -4.50 -14.07 37.91
C LEU A 240 -5.78 -13.22 37.97
N LYS A 241 -5.85 -12.26 38.91
CA LYS A 241 -6.97 -11.29 38.98
C LYS A 241 -7.08 -10.47 37.71
N GLN A 242 -5.95 -10.07 37.13
CA GLN A 242 -5.94 -9.32 35.88
C GLN A 242 -6.42 -10.19 34.71
N LEU A 243 -5.97 -11.44 34.61
CA LEU A 243 -6.38 -12.36 33.56
C LEU A 243 -7.85 -12.80 33.69
N GLU A 244 -8.43 -12.74 34.89
CA GLU A 244 -9.87 -12.91 35.10
C GLU A 244 -10.67 -11.77 34.46
N LYS A 245 -10.18 -10.53 34.57
CA LYS A 245 -10.79 -9.34 33.93
C LYS A 245 -10.49 -9.24 32.44
N HIS A 246 -9.27 -9.60 32.04
CA HIS A 246 -8.74 -9.49 30.67
C HIS A 246 -8.14 -10.83 30.22
N PRO A 247 -8.97 -11.80 29.78
CA PRO A 247 -8.51 -13.13 29.41
C PRO A 247 -7.54 -13.16 28.22
N LEU A 248 -7.60 -12.14 27.35
CA LEU A 248 -6.77 -12.03 26.15
C LEU A 248 -5.50 -11.20 26.36
N ASP A 249 -5.14 -10.88 27.61
CA ASP A 249 -3.91 -10.15 27.91
C ASP A 249 -2.67 -11.06 27.75
N ASN A 250 -2.03 -10.92 26.60
CA ASN A 250 -0.79 -11.62 26.28
C ASN A 250 0.37 -11.22 27.21
N GLN A 251 0.47 -9.95 27.59
CA GLN A 251 1.61 -9.45 28.34
C GLN A 251 1.57 -10.01 29.77
N THR A 252 0.43 -9.88 30.45
CA THR A 252 0.27 -10.43 31.81
C THR A 252 0.46 -11.94 31.82
N ARG A 253 -0.03 -12.65 30.79
CA ARG A 253 0.15 -14.11 30.70
C ARG A 253 1.61 -14.52 30.48
N GLU A 254 2.35 -13.79 29.63
CA GLU A 254 3.81 -14.01 29.49
C GLU A 254 4.56 -13.73 30.79
N GLN A 255 4.21 -12.66 31.51
CA GLN A 255 4.85 -12.31 32.79
C GLN A 255 4.53 -13.35 33.87
N LEU A 256 3.29 -13.85 33.93
CA LEU A 256 2.89 -14.94 34.81
C LEU A 256 3.72 -16.20 34.53
N ALA A 257 3.90 -16.56 33.26
CA ALA A 257 4.74 -17.69 32.87
C ALA A 257 6.20 -17.49 33.31
N ARG A 258 6.75 -16.28 33.14
CA ARG A 258 8.11 -15.94 33.62
C ARG A 258 8.23 -16.08 35.13
N ILE A 259 7.24 -15.61 35.90
CA ILE A 259 7.22 -15.73 37.37
C ILE A 259 7.16 -17.21 37.78
N TYR A 260 6.30 -18.00 37.15
CA TYR A 260 6.22 -19.44 37.42
C TYR A 260 7.54 -20.16 37.16
N PHE A 261 8.22 -19.83 36.06
CA PHE A 261 9.51 -20.44 35.73
C PHE A 261 10.64 -19.98 36.65
N LYS A 262 10.85 -18.66 36.78
CA LYS A 262 12.03 -18.10 37.45
C LYS A 262 11.93 -18.13 38.97
N ARG A 263 10.76 -17.85 39.53
CA ARG A 263 10.59 -17.66 40.98
C ARG A 263 10.03 -18.89 41.67
N TYR A 264 9.06 -19.55 41.05
CA TYR A 264 8.43 -20.75 41.61
C TYR A 264 9.09 -22.05 41.21
N GLY A 265 9.88 -22.06 40.12
CA GLY A 265 10.46 -23.28 39.57
C GLY A 265 9.42 -24.27 39.02
N LYS A 266 8.16 -23.82 38.82
CA LYS A 266 7.07 -24.65 38.31
C LYS A 266 7.06 -24.56 36.79
N LEU A 267 7.81 -25.47 36.17
CA LEU A 267 7.93 -25.61 34.72
C LEU A 267 6.54 -25.80 34.09
N ASP A 268 5.81 -26.82 34.52
CA ASP A 268 4.57 -27.24 33.84
C ASP A 268 3.55 -26.10 33.74
N LEU A 269 3.37 -25.33 34.83
CA LEU A 269 2.46 -24.18 34.86
C LEU A 269 2.90 -23.04 33.92
N ALA A 270 4.20 -22.76 33.85
CA ALA A 270 4.69 -21.75 32.92
C ALA A 270 4.44 -22.16 31.45
N TRP A 271 4.44 -23.47 31.15
CA TRP A 271 4.29 -24.00 29.81
C TRP A 271 2.81 -23.98 29.43
N GLU A 272 1.94 -24.31 30.37
CA GLU A 272 0.49 -24.14 30.25
C GLU A 272 0.12 -22.70 29.91
N GLU A 273 0.70 -21.71 30.59
CA GLU A 273 0.41 -20.30 30.29
C GLU A 273 0.89 -19.86 28.91
N LEU A 274 2.06 -20.30 28.45
CA LEU A 274 2.52 -20.01 27.09
C LEU A 274 1.70 -20.78 26.03
N ASN A 275 1.28 -22.01 26.33
CA ASN A 275 0.42 -22.78 25.43
C ASN A 275 -0.94 -22.13 25.20
N LYS A 276 -1.51 -21.48 26.24
CA LYS A 276 -2.72 -20.66 26.09
C LYS A 276 -2.52 -19.49 25.13
N LEU A 277 -1.31 -18.91 25.05
CA LEU A 277 -1.00 -17.87 24.07
C LEU A 277 -1.05 -18.42 22.64
N PHE A 278 -0.48 -19.61 22.41
CA PHE A 278 -0.46 -20.28 21.11
C PHE A 278 -1.84 -20.75 20.64
N ALA A 279 -2.79 -20.94 21.55
CA ALA A 279 -4.14 -21.38 21.21
C ALA A 279 -4.96 -20.32 20.45
N ASN A 280 -4.58 -19.04 20.55
CA ASN A 280 -5.28 -17.97 19.86
C ASN A 280 -4.82 -17.86 18.39
N PRO A 281 -5.72 -17.98 17.39
CA PRO A 281 -5.35 -17.97 15.99
C PRO A 281 -4.91 -16.59 15.46
N PHE A 282 -5.22 -15.51 16.18
CA PHE A 282 -4.93 -14.14 15.75
C PHE A 282 -3.57 -13.60 16.22
N GLN A 283 -2.75 -14.45 16.86
CA GLN A 283 -1.42 -14.08 17.29
C GLN A 283 -0.51 -13.79 16.10
N GLN A 284 0.34 -12.78 16.25
CA GLN A 284 1.28 -12.41 15.19
C GLN A 284 2.44 -13.42 15.13
N PRO A 285 2.91 -13.78 13.92
CA PRO A 285 4.05 -14.69 13.74
C PRO A 285 5.29 -14.31 14.57
N ARG A 286 5.56 -13.00 14.66
CA ARG A 286 6.65 -12.45 15.48
C ARG A 286 6.52 -12.80 16.97
N ASP A 287 5.32 -12.68 17.54
CA ASP A 287 5.09 -12.98 18.95
C ASP A 287 5.19 -14.49 19.22
N LEU A 288 4.64 -15.30 18.31
CA LEU A 288 4.74 -16.77 18.37
C LEU A 288 6.21 -17.22 18.33
N ALA A 289 7.02 -16.68 17.42
CA ALA A 289 8.45 -16.94 17.34
C ALA A 289 9.19 -16.47 18.60
N ARG A 290 8.84 -15.29 19.15
CA ARG A 290 9.42 -14.78 20.40
C ARG A 290 9.17 -15.73 21.58
N TRP A 291 7.94 -16.21 21.75
CA TRP A 291 7.59 -17.13 22.84
C TRP A 291 8.24 -18.51 22.67
N LEU A 292 8.35 -19.03 21.45
CA LEU A 292 9.09 -20.27 21.19
C LEU A 292 10.58 -20.12 21.50
N ASN A 293 11.18 -18.97 21.18
CA ASN A 293 12.56 -18.67 21.56
C ASN A 293 12.73 -18.60 23.08
N LEU A 294 11.79 -17.98 23.79
CA LEU A 294 11.75 -17.92 25.26
C LEU A 294 11.65 -19.32 25.88
N MET A 295 10.77 -20.17 25.37
CA MET A 295 10.65 -21.56 25.82
C MET A 295 11.94 -22.34 25.59
N ALA A 296 12.59 -22.15 24.44
CA ALA A 296 13.87 -22.79 24.15
C ALA A 296 14.96 -22.37 25.15
N ASP A 297 15.03 -21.08 25.51
CA ASP A 297 15.96 -20.61 26.55
C ASP A 297 15.68 -21.30 27.89
N TRP A 298 14.42 -21.44 28.27
CA TRP A 298 14.05 -22.13 29.50
C TRP A 298 14.40 -23.63 29.50
N HIS A 299 14.22 -24.30 28.36
CA HIS A 299 14.65 -25.68 28.17
C HIS A 299 16.17 -25.84 28.32
N LEU A 300 16.96 -24.93 27.75
CA LEU A 300 18.41 -24.92 27.91
C LEU A 300 18.84 -24.69 29.37
N GLU A 301 18.20 -23.77 30.07
CA GLU A 301 18.47 -23.50 31.50
C GLU A 301 18.19 -24.72 32.39
N LYS A 302 17.23 -25.56 32.00
CA LYS A 302 16.93 -26.84 32.67
C LYS A 302 17.73 -28.02 32.11
N LYS A 303 18.76 -27.77 31.31
CA LYS A 303 19.63 -28.79 30.70
C LYS A 303 18.84 -29.80 29.85
N ASN A 304 17.77 -29.34 29.20
CA ASN A 304 16.97 -30.12 28.26
C ASN A 304 17.17 -29.58 26.83
N PRO A 305 18.30 -29.90 26.16
CA PRO A 305 18.58 -29.41 24.82
C PRO A 305 17.58 -29.94 23.78
N GLU A 306 17.02 -31.13 23.97
CA GLU A 306 16.02 -31.69 23.06
C GLU A 306 14.72 -30.88 23.04
N GLY A 307 14.23 -30.44 24.19
CA GLY A 307 13.07 -29.53 24.25
C GLY A 307 13.34 -28.18 23.58
N ALA A 308 14.57 -27.66 23.70
CA ALA A 308 14.96 -26.43 23.01
C ALA A 308 15.00 -26.61 21.47
N ARG A 309 15.52 -27.75 21.00
CA ARG A 309 15.51 -28.11 19.57
C ARG A 309 14.10 -28.23 19.02
N GLN A 310 13.20 -28.87 19.76
CA GLN A 310 11.79 -28.98 19.38
C GLN A 310 11.13 -27.61 19.22
N CYS A 311 11.40 -26.67 20.11
CA CYS A 311 10.88 -25.30 19.98
C CYS A 311 11.37 -24.62 18.68
N MET A 312 12.65 -24.79 18.32
CA MET A 312 13.21 -24.21 17.08
C MET A 312 12.63 -24.88 15.83
N GLN A 313 12.45 -26.20 15.86
CA GLN A 313 11.79 -26.94 14.77
C GLN A 313 10.35 -26.44 14.57
N GLN A 314 9.60 -26.18 15.65
CA GLN A 314 8.25 -25.62 15.53
C GLN A 314 8.23 -24.24 14.87
N VAL A 315 9.23 -23.38 15.11
CA VAL A 315 9.35 -22.09 14.41
C VAL A 315 9.52 -22.31 12.91
N MET A 316 10.43 -23.20 12.52
CA MET A 316 10.68 -23.51 11.12
C MET A 316 9.48 -24.15 10.42
N THR A 317 8.75 -25.04 11.10
CA THR A 317 7.55 -25.68 10.55
C THR A 317 6.39 -24.71 10.41
N ARG A 318 6.20 -23.80 11.37
CA ARG A 318 5.10 -22.82 11.32
C ARG A 318 5.36 -21.67 10.35
N PHE A 319 6.62 -21.27 10.17
CA PHE A 319 6.98 -20.06 9.45
C PHE A 319 8.14 -20.27 8.45
N PRO A 320 8.00 -21.20 7.48
CA PRO A 320 9.12 -21.59 6.61
C PRO A 320 9.65 -20.43 5.76
N ASP A 321 8.78 -19.51 5.36
CA ASP A 321 9.12 -18.40 4.44
C ASP A 321 9.49 -17.10 5.17
N LEU A 322 9.52 -17.09 6.50
CA LEU A 322 9.84 -15.91 7.30
C LEU A 322 11.29 -15.94 7.81
N PRO A 323 11.93 -14.78 8.05
CA PRO A 323 13.29 -14.71 8.60
C PRO A 323 13.48 -15.48 9.91
N PHE A 324 12.40 -15.70 10.67
CA PHE A 324 12.41 -16.48 11.90
C PHE A 324 12.87 -17.93 11.70
N ALA A 325 12.61 -18.53 10.52
CA ALA A 325 13.07 -19.89 10.22
C ALA A 325 14.59 -19.96 10.03
N GLU A 326 15.19 -18.98 9.35
CA GLU A 326 16.65 -18.89 9.20
C GLU A 326 17.33 -18.68 10.56
N GLU A 327 16.80 -17.78 11.38
CA GLU A 327 17.30 -17.55 12.74
C GLU A 327 17.20 -18.80 13.61
N ALA A 328 16.06 -19.50 13.54
CA ALA A 328 15.84 -20.75 14.26
C ALA A 328 16.79 -21.86 13.80
N GLN A 329 17.04 -21.97 12.48
CA GLN A 329 18.00 -22.92 11.91
C GLN A 329 19.43 -22.62 12.38
N ALA A 330 19.86 -21.35 12.31
CA ALA A 330 21.18 -20.94 12.80
C ALA A 330 21.34 -21.19 14.31
N ARG A 331 20.27 -21.04 15.10
CA ARG A 331 20.27 -21.39 16.52
C ARG A 331 20.34 -22.91 16.74
N LEU A 332 19.61 -23.70 15.95
CA LEU A 332 19.62 -25.17 16.02
C LEU A 332 21.03 -25.74 15.76
N THR A 333 21.72 -25.26 14.72
CA THR A 333 23.09 -25.68 14.40
C THR A 333 24.04 -25.40 15.57
N ARG A 334 23.98 -24.20 16.16
CA ARG A 334 24.80 -23.86 17.35
C ARG A 334 24.53 -24.78 18.55
N MET A 335 23.32 -25.32 18.69
CA MET A 335 22.99 -26.29 19.75
C MET A 335 23.43 -27.72 19.44
N GLN A 336 23.78 -28.03 18.18
CA GLN A 336 24.37 -29.32 17.80
C GLN A 336 25.85 -29.37 18.16
N ASP A 337 26.55 -28.23 18.04
CA ASP A 337 28.00 -28.12 18.29
C ASP A 337 28.37 -28.13 19.79
N VAL A 338 27.40 -28.02 20.70
CA VAL A 338 27.61 -27.89 22.17
C VAL A 338 27.39 -29.22 22.91
N VAL A 339 26.98 -30.28 22.21
CA VAL A 339 26.79 -31.64 22.74
C VAL A 339 28.03 -32.49 22.46
#